data_AF-A0A967U2I2-F1
#
_entry.id   AF-A0A967U2I2-F1
#
_cell.length_a   1.000
_cell.length_b   1.000
_cell.length_c   1.000
_cell.angle_alpha   90.00
_cell.angle_beta   90.00
_cell.angle_gamma   90.00
#
_symmetry.space_group_name_H-M   'P 1'
#
loop_
_entity.id
_entity.type
_entity.pdbx_description
1 polymer ?
#
loop_
_entity_poly.entity_id
_entity_poly.type
_entity_poly.pdbx_seq_one_letter_code
_entity_poly.pdbx_strand_id
1 'polypeptide(L)'
;MSSKRVLLHGTNAIIFVAVVIGILVFVNYFALKNGGRMDLTKDKLFSISDQTRQILTTIDSEVEIIGFFKEVGLDRKEFLTLANQYKEYSDKI
;
A
#
# COMPACT_ATOMS: atom_id res chain seq x y z
N MET A 1 -48.76 -12.10 -17.66
CA MET A 1 -48.00 -10.99 -17.02
C MET A 1 -46.61 -10.93 -17.64
N SER A 2 -46.20 -9.74 -18.12
CA SER A 2 -45.10 -9.56 -19.08
C SER A 2 -43.69 -9.75 -18.48
N SER A 3 -43.01 -10.86 -18.82
CA SER A 3 -41.59 -11.12 -18.52
C SER A 3 -40.61 -10.11 -19.13
N LYS A 4 -41.05 -9.25 -20.05
CA LYS A 4 -40.19 -8.23 -20.66
C LYS A 4 -39.71 -7.19 -19.65
N ARG A 5 -40.50 -6.92 -18.60
CA ARG A 5 -40.13 -5.98 -17.52
C ARG A 5 -39.06 -6.56 -16.58
N VAL A 6 -39.11 -7.87 -16.31
CA VAL A 6 -38.11 -8.56 -15.46
C VAL A 6 -36.74 -8.61 -16.16
N LEU A 7 -36.72 -8.82 -17.48
CA LEU A 7 -35.48 -8.81 -18.27
C LEU A 7 -34.84 -7.42 -18.35
N LEU A 8 -35.63 -6.35 -18.54
CA LEU A 8 -35.14 -4.97 -18.59
C LEU A 8 -34.52 -4.50 -17.26
N HIS A 9 -35.02 -4.96 -16.12
CA HIS A 9 -34.41 -4.68 -14.81
C HIS A 9 -33.16 -5.54 -14.54
N GLY A 10 -33.08 -6.76 -15.08
CA GLY A 10 -31.91 -7.63 -14.96
C GLY A 10 -30.68 -7.16 -15.74
N THR A 11 -30.88 -6.55 -16.92
CA THR A 11 -29.75 -6.05 -17.74
C THR A 11 -28.96 -4.93 -17.05
N ASN A 12 -29.64 -3.97 -16.41
CA ASN A 12 -28.96 -2.92 -15.64
C ASN A 12 -28.21 -3.49 -14.43
N ALA A 13 -28.77 -4.50 -13.77
CA ALA A 13 -28.11 -5.17 -12.66
C ALA A 13 -26.82 -5.88 -13.10
N ILE A 14 -26.83 -6.55 -14.27
CA ILE A 14 -25.62 -7.19 -14.85
C ILE A 14 -24.54 -6.14 -15.15
N ILE A 15 -24.92 -5.01 -15.75
CA ILE A 15 -23.98 -3.91 -16.01
C ILE A 15 -23.38 -3.38 -14.71
N PHE A 16 -24.22 -3.16 -13.69
CA PHE A 16 -23.75 -2.73 -12.37
C PHE A 16 -22.77 -3.73 -11.75
N VAL A 17 -23.09 -5.02 -11.78
CA VAL A 17 -22.21 -6.07 -11.26
C VAL A 17 -20.89 -6.08 -12.03
N ALA A 18 -20.90 -5.97 -13.35
CA ALA A 18 -19.69 -5.92 -14.16
C ALA A 18 -18.82 -4.69 -13.82
N VAL A 19 -19.44 -3.53 -13.63
CA VAL A 19 -18.73 -2.30 -13.20
C VAL A 19 -18.10 -2.48 -11.82
N VAL A 20 -18.85 -3.03 -10.85
CA VAL A 20 -18.34 -3.27 -9.49
C VAL A 20 -17.16 -4.24 -9.52
N ILE A 21 -17.27 -5.35 -10.27
CA ILE A 21 -16.17 -6.30 -10.43
C ILE A 21 -14.96 -5.61 -11.07
N GLY A 22 -15.17 -4.81 -12.12
CA GLY A 22 -14.11 -4.03 -12.75
C GLY A 22 -13.39 -3.14 -11.74
N ILE A 23 -14.13 -2.36 -10.94
CA ILE A 23 -13.57 -1.52 -9.87
C ILE A 23 -12.77 -2.36 -8.88
N LEU A 24 -13.31 -3.49 -8.40
CA LEU A 24 -12.63 -4.36 -7.45
C LEU A 24 -11.32 -4.92 -8.01
N VAL A 25 -11.29 -5.29 -9.29
CA VAL A 25 -10.08 -5.76 -9.98
C VAL A 25 -9.04 -4.63 -10.05
N PHE A 26 -9.44 -3.41 -10.46
CA PHE A 26 -8.52 -2.28 -10.50
C PHE A 26 -7.97 -1.94 -9.11
N VAL A 27 -8.83 -1.82 -8.10
CA VAL A 27 -8.43 -1.53 -6.72
C VAL A 27 -7.46 -2.59 -6.20
N ASN A 28 -7.76 -3.88 -6.39
CA ASN A 28 -6.86 -4.96 -5.98
C ASN A 28 -5.53 -4.91 -6.74
N TYR A 29 -5.55 -4.65 -8.06
CA TYR A 29 -4.34 -4.54 -8.85
C TYR A 29 -3.43 -3.41 -8.33
N PHE A 30 -3.98 -2.21 -8.06
CA PHE A 30 -3.21 -1.11 -7.50
C PHE A 30 -2.73 -1.40 -6.08
N ALA A 31 -3.56 -2.03 -5.24
CA ALA A 31 -3.18 -2.41 -3.88
C ALA A 31 -2.01 -3.42 -3.85
N LEU A 32 -2.06 -4.44 -4.72
CA LEU A 32 -0.99 -5.44 -4.84
C LEU A 32 0.29 -4.87 -5.45
N LYS A 33 0.18 -4.02 -6.49
CA LYS A 33 1.34 -3.44 -7.16
C LYS A 33 2.05 -2.41 -6.29
N ASN A 34 1.29 -1.59 -5.56
CA ASN A 34 1.90 -0.52 -4.78
C ASN A 34 2.26 -0.95 -3.37
N GLY A 35 1.76 -2.09 -2.85
CA GLY A 35 2.12 -2.65 -1.53
C GLY A 35 2.09 -1.67 -0.35
N GLY A 36 1.53 -0.48 -0.58
CA GLY A 36 1.92 0.73 0.11
C GLY A 36 1.15 0.80 1.39
N ARG A 37 1.84 0.66 2.52
CA ARG A 37 1.22 0.83 3.81
C ARG A 37 0.95 2.31 4.02
N MET A 38 -0.29 2.72 3.80
CA MET A 38 -0.74 4.07 4.14
C MET A 38 -0.86 4.19 5.66
N ASP A 39 -0.10 5.11 6.24
CA ASP A 39 -0.21 5.47 7.64
C ASP A 39 -1.38 6.42 7.84
N LEU A 40 -2.42 5.92 8.51
CA LEU A 40 -3.65 6.66 8.80
C LEU A 40 -3.62 7.32 10.19
N THR A 41 -2.49 7.28 10.89
CA THR A 41 -2.35 8.00 12.16
C THR A 41 -2.36 9.51 11.89
N LYS A 42 -2.95 10.27 12.81
CA LYS A 42 -3.12 11.73 12.69
C LYS A 42 -1.80 12.44 12.34
N ASP A 43 -0.72 12.00 12.95
CA ASP A 43 0.60 12.62 12.82
C ASP A 43 1.60 11.76 12.02
N LYS A 44 1.12 10.73 11.30
CA LYS A 44 1.94 9.80 10.51
C LYS A 44 3.11 9.18 11.31
N LEU A 45 2.80 8.69 12.52
CA LEU A 45 3.75 8.16 13.52
C LEU A 45 4.59 6.98 13.01
N PHE A 46 4.14 6.29 11.97
CA PHE A 46 4.78 5.14 11.37
C PHE A 46 5.19 5.43 9.92
N SER A 47 5.44 6.68 9.57
CA SER A 47 5.98 7.10 8.28
C SER A 47 7.18 8.01 8.47
N ILE A 48 8.17 7.90 7.57
CA ILE A 48 9.24 8.90 7.51
C ILE A 48 8.69 10.28 7.12
N SER A 49 9.31 11.33 7.68
CA SER A 49 8.95 12.72 7.40
C SER A 49 9.24 13.12 5.95
N ASP A 50 8.60 14.19 5.46
CA ASP A 50 8.88 14.73 4.13
C ASP A 50 10.35 15.18 4.00
N GLN A 51 10.92 15.74 5.08
CA GLN A 51 12.32 16.12 5.11
C GLN A 51 13.25 14.90 4.98
N THR A 52 12.94 13.81 5.69
CA THR A 52 13.70 12.56 5.58
C THR A 52 13.65 12.03 4.15
N ARG A 53 12.46 11.99 3.52
CA ARG A 53 12.32 11.60 2.10
C ARG A 53 13.25 12.41 1.20
N GLN A 54 13.32 13.73 1.38
CA GLN A 54 14.17 14.60 0.59
C GLN A 54 15.67 14.30 0.78
N ILE A 55 16.09 13.90 1.98
CA ILE A 55 17.48 13.52 2.25
C ILE A 55 17.80 12.18 1.59
N LEU A 56 16.87 11.22 1.65
CA LEU A 56 17.07 9.87 1.09
C LEU A 56 17.30 9.84 -0.42
N THR A 57 16.76 10.82 -1.15
CA THR A 57 16.99 10.97 -2.60
C THR A 57 18.37 11.54 -2.94
N THR A 58 19.10 12.07 -1.96
CA THR A 58 20.45 12.64 -2.14
C THR A 58 21.57 11.66 -1.79
N ILE A 59 21.22 10.45 -1.33
CA ILE A 59 22.21 9.43 -1.00
C ILE A 59 22.73 8.81 -2.31
N ASP A 60 24.01 9.04 -2.60
CA ASP A 60 24.66 8.53 -3.81
C ASP A 60 25.44 7.22 -3.59
N SER A 61 25.79 6.93 -2.34
CA SER A 61 26.54 5.74 -1.91
C SER A 61 25.64 4.68 -1.30
N GLU A 62 26.02 3.42 -1.40
CA GLU A 62 25.33 2.31 -0.74
C GLU A 62 25.38 2.44 0.79
N VAL A 63 24.25 2.25 1.47
CA VAL A 63 24.10 2.40 2.92
C VAL A 63 23.53 1.11 3.50
N GLU A 64 24.25 0.51 4.45
CA GLU A 64 23.80 -0.70 5.15
C GLU A 64 23.16 -0.34 6.50
N ILE A 65 21.93 -0.84 6.74
CA ILE A 65 21.26 -0.69 8.04
C ILE A 65 21.40 -1.99 8.84
N ILE A 66 22.21 -1.94 9.91
CA ILE A 66 22.45 -3.09 10.80
C ILE A 66 21.65 -2.91 12.10
N GLY A 67 20.84 -3.91 12.44
CA GLY A 67 20.04 -3.93 13.67
C GLY A 67 20.40 -5.11 14.57
N PHE A 68 20.60 -4.83 15.86
CA PHE A 68 20.92 -5.84 16.88
C PHE A 68 19.73 -6.02 17.82
N PHE A 69 19.04 -7.14 17.70
CA PHE A 69 17.87 -7.48 18.50
C PHE A 69 17.81 -8.99 18.72
N LYS A 70 17.01 -9.41 19.70
CA LYS A 70 16.71 -10.83 19.91
C LYS A 70 15.87 -11.36 18.74
N GLU A 71 15.93 -12.66 18.49
CA GLU A 71 15.18 -13.32 17.40
C GLU A 71 13.67 -13.06 17.49
N VAL A 72 13.15 -12.97 18.71
CA VAL A 72 11.76 -12.65 19.01
C VAL A 72 11.71 -11.44 19.95
N GLY A 73 11.07 -10.36 19.50
CA GLY A 73 10.95 -9.11 20.24
C GLY A 73 10.16 -8.04 19.45
N LEU A 74 9.50 -7.13 20.17
CA LEU A 74 8.75 -6.01 19.58
C LEU A 74 9.69 -5.02 18.87
N ASP A 75 10.87 -4.82 19.45
CA ASP A 75 12.02 -4.08 18.97
C ASP A 75 12.45 -4.48 17.54
N ARG A 76 12.48 -5.79 17.24
CA ARG A 76 12.77 -6.27 15.88
C ARG A 76 11.72 -5.81 14.87
N LYS A 77 10.44 -5.88 15.23
CA LYS A 77 9.34 -5.53 14.33
C LYS A 77 9.33 -4.03 14.03
N GLU A 78 9.56 -3.20 15.04
CA GLU A 78 9.65 -1.74 14.90
C GLU A 78 10.84 -1.34 14.04
N PHE A 79 12.01 -1.94 14.28
CA PHE A 79 13.19 -1.72 13.46
C PHE A 79 12.94 -2.07 11.98
N LEU A 80 12.45 -3.28 11.70
CA LEU A 80 12.17 -3.72 10.33
C LEU A 80 11.13 -2.84 9.64
N THR A 81 10.17 -2.33 10.42
CA THR A 81 9.16 -1.39 9.91
C THR A 81 9.81 -0.10 9.41
N LEU A 82 10.73 0.47 10.18
CA LEU A 82 11.46 1.68 9.79
C LEU A 82 12.42 1.40 8.63
N ALA A 83 13.26 0.36 8.74
CA ALA A 83 14.26 0.02 7.72
C ALA A 83 13.63 -0.20 6.34
N ASN A 84 12.48 -0.88 6.27
CA ASN A 84 11.77 -1.07 5.01
C ASN A 84 11.23 0.24 4.43
N GLN A 85 10.87 1.23 5.25
CA GLN A 85 10.48 2.55 4.74
C GLN A 85 11.64 3.32 4.15
N TYR A 86 12.83 3.25 4.77
CA TYR A 86 14.02 3.86 4.18
C TYR A 86 14.32 3.26 2.80
N LYS A 87 14.18 1.94 2.66
CA LYS A 87 14.35 1.20 1.40
C LYS A 87 13.31 1.52 0.33
N GLU A 88 12.07 1.82 0.72
CA GLU A 88 11.01 2.21 -0.24
C GLU A 88 11.32 3.56 -0.92
N TYR A 89 12.05 4.45 -0.25
CA TYR A 89 12.34 5.80 -0.75
C TYR A 89 13.79 6.02 -1.21
N SER A 90 14.67 5.03 -1.11
CA SER A 90 16.04 5.10 -1.60
C SER A 90 16.50 3.75 -2.16
N ASP A 91 16.90 3.74 -3.43
CA ASP A 91 17.47 2.55 -4.09
C ASP A 91 18.88 2.19 -3.57
N LYS A 92 19.44 3.00 -2.66
CA LYS A 92 20.79 2.83 -2.10
C LYS A 92 20.80 2.20 -0.70
N ILE A 93 19.62 1.86 -0.18
CA ILE A 93 19.41 1.29 1.17
C ILE A 93 18.89 -0.16 1.08
#